data_AF-A0A821LYV5-F1
#
_entry.id   AF-A0A821LYV5-F1
#
_cell.length_a   1.000
_cell.length_b   1.000
_cell.length_c   1.000
_cell.angle_alpha   90.00
_cell.angle_beta   90.00
_cell.angle_gamma   90.00
#
_symmetry.space_group_name_H-M   'P 1'
#
loop_
_entity.id
_entity.type
_entity.pdbx_description
1 polymer ?
#
loop_
_entity_poly.entity_id
_entity_poly.type
_entity_poly.pdbx_seq_one_letter_code
_entity_poly.pdbx_strand_id
1 'polypeptide(L)'
;NFSPVACWTPSSITDSAGRVSIEVKLPDSVTRYRVWALVATDKQYGLDEMSLTVQLPIMIRPSPPRFLNYGDTAHFSVILQNQTDLSLLLHAGLRATNAKFLTSQTNEQAIGYSIVLRPSKRAALTFPVTTIHSGTARFQFIIITAKNETCVSF
;
A
#
# COMPACT_ATOMS: atom_id res chain seq x y z
N ASN A 1 -2.57 -9.76 -9.27
CA ASN A 1 -3.16 -9.87 -10.62
C ASN A 1 -2.81 -8.59 -11.37
N PHE A 2 -2.06 -8.64 -12.48
CA PHE A 2 -1.50 -7.47 -13.19
C PHE A 2 -2.13 -7.33 -14.60
N SER A 3 -3.45 -7.44 -14.70
CA SER A 3 -4.16 -7.33 -15.99
C SER A 3 -4.11 -5.89 -16.53
N PRO A 4 -3.77 -5.69 -17.83
CA PRO A 4 -3.84 -4.38 -18.47
C PRO A 4 -5.28 -3.89 -18.68
N VAL A 5 -6.26 -4.82 -18.70
CA VAL A 5 -7.69 -4.50 -18.75
C VAL A 5 -8.29 -4.86 -17.39
N ALA A 6 -8.71 -3.85 -16.64
CA ALA A 6 -9.32 -4.03 -15.32
C ALA A 6 -10.76 -4.55 -15.42
N CYS A 7 -11.52 -4.12 -16.43
CA CYS A 7 -12.89 -4.53 -16.67
C CYS A 7 -13.26 -4.35 -18.15
N TRP A 8 -14.11 -5.23 -18.66
CA TRP A 8 -14.80 -5.08 -19.93
C TRP A 8 -16.26 -5.48 -19.75
N THR A 9 -17.18 -4.54 -19.98
CA THR A 9 -18.63 -4.78 -19.91
C THR A 9 -19.23 -4.47 -21.28
N PRO A 10 -19.56 -5.49 -22.09
CA PRO A 10 -19.90 -5.29 -23.50
C PRO A 10 -21.26 -4.61 -23.73
N SER A 11 -22.22 -4.78 -22.82
CA SER A 11 -23.55 -4.18 -22.95
C SER A 11 -24.21 -4.02 -21.58
N SER A 12 -24.75 -2.82 -21.33
CA SER A 12 -25.58 -2.52 -20.17
C SER A 12 -26.70 -1.58 -20.58
N ILE A 13 -27.88 -1.74 -20.00
CA ILE A 13 -29.04 -0.91 -20.27
C ILE A 13 -29.15 0.15 -19.17
N THR A 14 -29.39 1.40 -19.56
CA THR A 14 -29.59 2.49 -18.61
C THR A 14 -30.94 2.36 -17.91
N ASP A 15 -31.01 2.86 -16.67
CA ASP A 15 -32.26 2.99 -15.95
C ASP A 15 -33.18 4.07 -16.54
N SER A 16 -34.35 4.29 -15.93
CA SER A 16 -35.32 5.32 -16.33
C SER A 16 -34.79 6.75 -16.22
N ALA A 17 -33.68 6.96 -15.52
CA ALA A 17 -32.99 8.25 -15.39
C ALA A 17 -31.77 8.36 -16.34
N GLY A 18 -31.53 7.37 -17.21
CA GLY A 18 -30.43 7.35 -18.17
C GLY A 18 -29.08 6.98 -17.55
N ARG A 19 -29.04 6.33 -16.38
CA ARG A 19 -27.81 6.00 -15.66
C ARG A 19 -27.50 4.51 -15.73
N VAL A 20 -26.21 4.19 -15.63
CA VAL A 20 -25.70 2.83 -15.49
C VAL A 20 -24.57 2.83 -14.47
N SER A 21 -24.58 1.85 -13.55
CA SER A 21 -23.52 1.65 -12.56
C SER A 21 -22.90 0.27 -12.78
N ILE A 22 -21.57 0.23 -12.87
CA ILE A 22 -20.80 -1.00 -13.08
C ILE A 22 -19.82 -1.13 -11.92
N GLU A 23 -19.96 -2.18 -11.13
CA GLU A 23 -19.02 -2.47 -10.05
C GLU A 23 -17.76 -3.15 -10.62
N VAL A 24 -16.59 -2.59 -10.31
CA VAL A 24 -15.31 -3.08 -10.83
C VAL A 24 -14.35 -3.32 -9.67
N LYS A 25 -13.88 -4.56 -9.54
CA LYS A 25 -12.78 -4.89 -8.64
C LYS A 25 -11.46 -4.50 -9.28
N LEU A 26 -10.87 -3.41 -8.81
CA LEU A 26 -9.56 -2.96 -9.29
C LEU A 26 -8.46 -3.93 -8.87
N PRO A 27 -7.52 -4.27 -9.76
CA PRO A 27 -6.34 -5.04 -9.39
C PRO A 27 -5.36 -4.20 -8.55
N ASP A 28 -4.54 -4.87 -7.74
CA ASP A 28 -3.51 -4.25 -6.89
C ASP A 28 -2.30 -3.66 -7.67
N SER A 29 -2.49 -3.32 -8.94
CA SER A 29 -1.48 -2.70 -9.78
C SER A 29 -1.48 -1.18 -9.60
N VAL A 30 -0.30 -0.60 -9.39
CA VAL A 30 -0.09 0.85 -9.41
C VAL A 30 -0.06 1.32 -10.86
N THR A 31 -1.20 1.73 -11.39
CA THR A 31 -1.33 2.17 -12.78
C THR A 31 -2.44 3.20 -12.94
N ARG A 32 -2.41 3.92 -14.05
CA ARG A 32 -3.51 4.78 -14.48
C ARG A 32 -4.32 4.01 -15.52
N TYR A 33 -5.57 3.73 -15.21
CA TYR A 33 -6.52 3.17 -16.15
C TYR A 33 -7.22 4.27 -16.93
N ARG A 34 -7.52 3.96 -18.19
CA ARG A 34 -8.35 4.76 -19.06
C ARG A 34 -9.70 4.06 -19.21
N VAL A 35 -10.76 4.76 -18.84
CA VAL A 35 -12.14 4.28 -18.90
C VAL A 35 -12.78 4.90 -20.13
N TRP A 36 -13.27 4.07 -21.04
CA TRP A 36 -13.99 4.48 -22.24
C TRP A 36 -15.43 4.03 -22.11
N ALA A 37 -16.37 4.95 -22.31
CA ALA A 37 -17.80 4.66 -22.32
C ALA A 37 -18.38 5.04 -23.67
N LEU A 38 -18.95 4.05 -24.36
CA LEU A 38 -19.69 4.26 -25.60
C LEU A 38 -21.16 3.96 -25.33
N VAL A 39 -22.02 4.93 -25.65
CA VAL A 39 -23.47 4.81 -25.52
C VAL A 39 -24.06 4.93 -26.92
N ALA A 40 -25.02 4.07 -27.24
CA ALA A 40 -25.72 4.11 -28.52
C ALA A 40 -27.23 3.93 -28.30
N THR A 41 -28.00 4.65 -29.10
CA THR A 41 -29.44 4.43 -29.34
C THR A 41 -29.63 4.10 -30.82
N ASP A 42 -30.87 3.86 -31.25
CA ASP A 42 -31.18 3.55 -32.66
C ASP A 42 -30.67 4.59 -33.67
N LYS A 43 -30.51 5.85 -33.24
CA LYS A 43 -30.19 6.97 -34.14
C LYS A 43 -29.01 7.83 -33.68
N GLN A 44 -28.48 7.61 -32.49
CA GLN A 44 -27.48 8.49 -31.88
C GLN A 44 -26.43 7.67 -31.15
N TYR A 45 -25.23 8.23 -31.03
CA TYR A 45 -24.16 7.67 -30.21
C TYR A 45 -23.44 8.78 -29.46
N GLY A 46 -22.83 8.40 -28.34
CA GLY A 46 -21.97 9.25 -27.52
C GLY A 46 -20.72 8.47 -27.11
N LEU A 47 -19.61 9.17 -26.99
CA LEU A 47 -18.35 8.64 -26.47
C LEU A 47 -17.86 9.57 -25.38
N ASP A 48 -17.42 9.00 -24.28
CA ASP A 48 -16.73 9.73 -23.23
C ASP A 48 -15.52 8.95 -22.71
N GLU A 49 -14.53 9.70 -22.20
CA GLU A 49 -13.30 9.16 -21.65
C GLU A 49 -13.03 9.76 -20.27
N MET A 50 -12.64 8.90 -19.33
CA MET A 50 -12.17 9.29 -18.00
C MET A 50 -10.87 8.56 -17.65
N SER A 51 -9.99 9.24 -16.90
CA SER A 51 -8.81 8.62 -16.29
C SER A 51 -9.05 8.25 -14.82
N LEU A 52 -8.78 7.00 -14.46
CA LEU A 52 -8.83 6.49 -13.09
C LEU A 52 -7.41 6.13 -12.62
N THR A 53 -6.93 6.77 -11.55
CA THR A 53 -5.60 6.46 -10.99
C THR A 53 -5.73 5.46 -9.85
N VAL A 54 -5.11 4.29 -10.01
CA VAL A 54 -5.02 3.27 -8.97
C VAL A 54 -3.65 3.35 -8.33
N GLN A 55 -3.62 3.66 -7.05
CA GLN A 55 -2.40 3.76 -6.26
C GLN A 55 -2.56 3.04 -4.94
N LEU A 56 -1.48 2.41 -4.48
CA LEU A 56 -1.43 1.90 -3.11
C LEU A 56 -1.36 3.12 -2.16
N PRO A 57 -2.20 3.17 -1.10
CA PRO A 57 -2.27 4.33 -0.22
C PRO A 57 -0.94 4.59 0.52
N ILE A 58 -0.12 3.54 0.68
CA ILE A 58 1.16 3.59 1.36
C ILE A 58 2.23 2.91 0.50
N MET A 59 3.38 3.57 0.38
CA MET A 59 4.59 2.97 -0.15
C MET A 59 5.59 2.69 0.97
N ILE A 60 6.19 1.51 0.91
CA ILE A 60 7.16 1.02 1.88
C ILE A 60 8.49 0.83 1.17
N ARG A 61 9.56 1.42 1.70
CA ARG A 61 10.94 1.21 1.24
C ARG A 61 11.82 0.75 2.40
N PRO A 62 12.02 -0.56 2.56
CA PRO A 62 13.01 -1.10 3.48
C PRO A 62 14.43 -0.81 2.97
N SER A 63 15.30 -0.35 3.86
CA SER A 63 16.71 -0.08 3.59
C SER A 63 17.59 -0.82 4.61
N PRO A 64 17.66 -2.17 4.55
CA PRO A 64 18.58 -2.92 5.41
C PRO A 64 20.04 -2.60 5.10
N PRO A 65 20.93 -2.73 6.10
CA PRO A 65 22.36 -2.87 5.85
C PRO A 65 22.63 -4.04 4.89
N ARG A 66 23.56 -3.85 3.96
CA ARG A 66 23.92 -4.88 2.97
C ARG A 66 24.64 -6.08 3.62
N PHE A 67 25.48 -5.80 4.61
CA PHE A 67 26.24 -6.78 5.39
C PHE A 67 26.35 -6.30 6.83
N LEU A 68 26.52 -7.23 7.76
CA LEU A 68 26.80 -6.99 9.18
C LEU A 68 27.83 -8.01 9.64
N ASN A 69 28.83 -7.58 10.39
CA ASN A 69 29.70 -8.52 11.08
C ASN A 69 29.01 -9.06 12.34
N TYR A 70 29.50 -10.19 12.81
CA TYR A 70 29.08 -10.72 14.09
C TYR A 70 29.46 -9.73 15.21
N GLY A 71 28.48 -9.37 16.04
CA GLY A 71 28.64 -8.37 17.10
C GLY A 71 28.37 -6.92 16.67
N ASP A 72 28.17 -6.65 15.38
CA ASP A 72 27.80 -5.30 14.94
C ASP A 72 26.41 -4.91 15.44
N THR A 73 26.26 -3.61 15.69
CA THR A 73 24.96 -2.96 15.85
C THR A 73 24.67 -2.11 14.62
N ALA A 74 23.43 -2.13 14.15
CA ALA A 74 23.03 -1.36 12.97
C ALA A 74 21.63 -0.82 13.09
N HIS A 75 21.35 0.18 12.27
CA HIS A 75 20.05 0.82 12.18
C HIS A 75 19.35 0.33 10.91
N PHE A 76 18.35 -0.55 11.08
CA PHE A 76 17.48 -0.95 9.99
C PHE A 76 16.41 0.14 9.80
N SER A 77 16.46 0.84 8.68
CA SER A 77 15.54 1.94 8.37
C SER A 77 14.49 1.52 7.37
N VAL A 78 13.23 1.89 7.62
CA VAL A 78 12.13 1.76 6.66
C VAL A 78 11.50 3.12 6.40
N ILE A 79 11.44 3.52 5.14
CA ILE A 79 10.76 4.74 4.73
C ILE A 79 9.31 4.40 4.40
N LEU A 80 8.40 5.09 5.08
CA LEU A 80 6.97 5.07 4.83
C LEU A 80 6.58 6.33 4.08
N GLN A 81 5.76 6.20 3.04
CA GLN A 81 5.21 7.34 2.32
C GLN A 81 3.70 7.19 2.22
N ASN A 82 2.98 8.19 2.72
CA ASN A 82 1.54 8.35 2.50
C ASN A 82 1.34 8.97 1.12
N GLN A 83 0.57 8.30 0.25
CA GLN A 83 0.24 8.76 -1.11
C GLN A 83 -1.21 9.27 -1.21
N THR A 84 -1.89 9.42 -0.07
CA THR A 84 -3.27 9.91 0.01
C THR A 84 -3.32 11.36 0.49
N ASP A 85 -4.48 11.97 0.29
CA ASP A 85 -4.82 13.30 0.79
C ASP A 85 -5.34 13.29 2.23
N LEU A 86 -5.35 12.12 2.88
CA LEU A 86 -5.85 11.92 4.24
C LEU A 86 -4.70 11.56 5.18
N SER A 87 -4.82 11.94 6.46
CA SER A 87 -3.90 11.44 7.48
C SER A 87 -4.19 9.96 7.74
N LEU A 88 -3.14 9.13 7.77
CA LEU A 88 -3.26 7.69 8.01
C LEU A 88 -2.66 7.34 9.36
N LEU A 89 -3.39 6.59 10.19
CA LEU A 89 -2.86 5.95 11.39
C LEU A 89 -2.34 4.56 11.02
N LEU A 90 -1.04 4.35 11.18
CA LEU A 90 -0.34 3.15 10.74
C LEU A 90 0.24 2.40 11.92
N HIS A 91 0.02 1.09 11.97
CA HIS A 91 0.75 0.20 12.85
C HIS A 91 1.77 -0.58 12.03
N ALA A 92 3.04 -0.40 12.34
CA ALA A 92 4.15 -1.06 11.68
C ALA A 92 4.75 -2.10 12.62
N GLY A 93 5.01 -3.31 12.12
CA GLY A 93 5.69 -4.38 12.84
C GLY A 93 6.91 -4.85 12.08
N LEU A 94 7.98 -5.16 12.82
CA LEU A 94 9.18 -5.77 12.25
C LEU A 94 9.51 -7.07 12.96
N ARG A 95 9.67 -8.14 12.18
CA ARG A 95 10.17 -9.43 12.62
C ARG A 95 11.55 -9.66 12.03
N ALA A 96 12.47 -10.16 12.84
CA ALA A 96 13.80 -10.54 12.40
C ALA A 96 14.09 -11.99 12.76
N THR A 97 14.89 -12.65 11.92
CA THR A 97 15.51 -13.96 12.19
C THR A 97 17.02 -13.81 12.03
N ASN A 98 17.78 -14.46 12.91
CA ASN A 98 19.23 -14.29 13.02
C ASN A 98 19.70 -12.83 13.27
N ALA A 99 18.79 -11.98 13.77
CA ALA A 99 19.08 -10.65 14.29
C ALA A 99 18.13 -10.37 15.46
N LYS A 100 18.63 -9.65 16.47
CA LYS A 100 17.86 -9.24 17.65
C LYS A 100 17.74 -7.73 17.65
N PHE A 101 16.59 -7.22 18.07
CA PHE A 101 16.42 -5.79 18.27
C PHE A 101 17.03 -5.34 19.58
N LEU A 102 17.65 -4.17 19.55
CA LEU A 102 18.18 -3.49 20.72
C LEU A 102 17.06 -2.62 21.31
N THR A 103 16.15 -3.23 22.09
CA THR A 103 15.14 -2.48 22.84
C THR A 103 15.66 -2.14 24.24
N SER A 104 15.35 -0.94 24.73
CA SER A 104 15.41 -0.65 26.15
C SER A 104 14.19 -1.31 26.81
N GLN A 105 14.43 -2.39 27.56
CA GLN A 105 13.49 -3.13 28.42
C GLN A 105 12.75 -4.33 27.77
N THR A 106 12.95 -5.47 28.44
CA THR A 106 12.13 -6.70 28.51
C THR A 106 11.63 -7.33 27.20
N ASN A 107 12.47 -8.23 26.66
CA ASN A 107 12.15 -9.59 26.20
C ASN A 107 10.75 -9.99 25.67
N GLU A 108 10.05 -9.14 24.91
CA GLU A 108 8.97 -9.58 24.02
C GLU A 108 9.25 -9.11 22.58
N GLN A 109 9.46 -10.08 21.69
CA GLN A 109 9.74 -9.87 20.26
C GLN A 109 8.49 -9.37 19.53
N ALA A 110 8.15 -8.10 19.70
CA ALA A 110 7.32 -7.35 18.76
C ALA A 110 7.64 -5.86 18.87
N ILE A 111 8.50 -5.34 17.99
CA ILE A 111 8.65 -3.89 17.84
C ILE A 111 7.53 -3.40 16.94
N GLY A 112 6.45 -2.97 17.58
CA GLY A 112 5.36 -2.24 16.95
C GLY A 112 5.59 -0.74 17.05
N TYR A 113 5.48 -0.02 15.93
CA TYR A 113 5.32 1.44 15.94
C TYR A 113 3.88 1.79 15.58
N SER A 114 3.27 2.72 16.31
CA SER A 114 2.07 3.42 15.86
C SER A 114 2.48 4.82 15.42
N ILE A 115 2.18 5.18 14.17
CA ILE A 115 2.55 6.48 13.60
C ILE A 115 1.39 7.07 12.80
N VAL A 116 1.12 8.35 13.05
CA VAL A 116 0.23 9.16 12.20
C VAL A 116 1.06 9.78 11.09
N LEU A 117 0.75 9.40 9.84
CA LEU A 117 1.42 9.91 8.66
C LEU A 117 0.50 10.89 7.93
N ARG A 118 0.90 12.18 7.92
CA ARG A 118 0.15 13.26 7.27
C ARG A 118 0.03 13.03 5.74
N PRO A 119 -0.96 13.66 5.08
CA PRO A 119 -1.15 13.59 3.64
C PRO A 119 0.13 13.88 2.86
N SER A 120 0.44 13.05 1.87
CA SER A 120 1.62 13.22 1.00
C SER A 120 2.98 13.32 1.74
N LYS A 121 3.06 12.93 3.03
CA LYS A 121 4.29 12.99 3.83
C LYS A 121 4.97 11.63 3.95
N ARG A 122 6.25 11.71 4.32
CA ARG A 122 7.13 10.56 4.57
C ARG A 122 7.57 10.53 6.03
N ALA A 123 7.77 9.32 6.54
CA ALA A 123 8.38 9.10 7.84
C ALA A 123 9.39 7.95 7.74
N ALA A 124 10.48 8.06 8.48
CA ALA A 124 11.44 6.98 8.63
C ALA A 124 11.22 6.29 9.98
N LEU A 125 11.08 4.97 9.96
CA LEU A 125 11.12 4.14 11.16
C LEU A 125 12.48 3.47 11.23
N THR A 126 13.16 3.63 12.35
CA THR A 126 14.51 3.11 12.56
C THR A 126 14.50 2.08 13.68
N PHE A 127 14.96 0.87 13.37
CA PHE A 127 15.01 -0.25 14.28
C PHE A 127 16.48 -0.58 14.56
N PRO A 128 16.99 -0.32 15.77
CA PRO A 128 18.33 -0.73 16.13
C PRO A 128 18.36 -2.26 16.28
N VAL A 129 19.28 -2.92 15.57
CA VAL A 129 19.42 -4.38 15.50
C VAL A 129 20.86 -4.78 15.75
N THR A 130 21.06 -5.99 16.26
CA THR A 130 22.35 -6.65 16.39
C THR A 130 22.28 -8.08 15.86
N THR A 131 23.41 -8.64 15.46
CA THR A 131 23.51 -10.01 14.91
C THR A 131 23.50 -11.05 16.03
N ILE A 132 22.94 -12.24 15.76
CA ILE A 132 22.89 -13.36 16.73
C ILE A 132 23.90 -14.44 16.36
N HIS A 133 23.98 -14.82 15.09
CA HIS A 133 24.96 -15.77 14.55
C HIS A 133 25.44 -15.32 13.17
N SER A 134 26.59 -15.83 12.73
CA SER A 134 27.03 -15.69 11.35
C SER A 134 26.05 -16.39 10.40
N GLY A 135 25.85 -15.81 9.21
CA GLY A 135 24.92 -16.32 8.20
C GLY A 135 23.91 -15.27 7.75
N THR A 136 22.79 -15.71 7.18
CA THR A 136 21.78 -14.82 6.60
C THR A 136 20.77 -14.37 7.66
N ALA A 137 20.70 -13.06 7.91
CA ALA A 137 19.59 -12.46 8.63
C ALA A 137 18.41 -12.20 7.68
N ARG A 138 17.18 -12.48 8.11
CA ARG A 138 15.97 -12.12 7.36
C ARG A 138 15.11 -11.17 8.17
N PHE A 139 14.65 -10.12 7.50
CA PHE A 139 13.77 -9.11 8.06
C PHE A 139 12.43 -9.16 7.32
N GLN A 140 11.35 -9.27 8.08
CA GLN A 140 9.97 -9.21 7.58
C GLN A 140 9.28 -8.02 8.19
N PHE A 141 8.82 -7.11 7.34
CA PHE A 141 8.17 -5.89 7.77
C PHE A 141 6.70 -5.90 7.33
N ILE A 142 5.82 -5.53 8.24
CA ILE A 142 4.38 -5.44 8.01
C ILE A 142 3.91 -4.04 8.38
N ILE A 143 2.98 -3.50 7.59
CA ILE A 143 2.20 -2.32 7.95
C ILE A 143 0.75 -2.67 7.80
N ILE A 144 -0.03 -2.26 8.78
CA ILE A 144 -1.47 -2.22 8.68
C ILE A 144 -1.92 -0.77 8.90
N THR A 145 -2.82 -0.29 8.06
CA THR A 145 -3.63 0.88 8.38
C THR A 145 -4.58 0.47 9.49
N ALA A 146 -4.56 1.17 10.62
CA ALA A 146 -5.68 1.09 11.55
C ALA A 146 -6.92 1.56 10.77
N LYS A 147 -7.97 0.74 10.71
CA LYS A 147 -9.18 1.00 9.92
C LYS A 147 -9.59 2.48 10.07
N ASN A 148 -9.45 3.25 8.99
CA ASN A 148 -10.30 4.42 8.80
C ASN A 148 -11.57 3.87 8.15
N GLU A 149 -12.68 3.96 8.88
CA GLU A 149 -14.01 3.76 8.32
C GLU A 149 -14.29 4.89 7.32
N THR A 150 -13.85 4.73 6.08
CA THR A 150 -14.36 5.54 4.98
C THR A 150 -14.67 4.61 3.82
N CYS A 151 -15.89 4.08 3.89
CA CYS A 151 -16.61 3.57 2.74
C CYS A 151 -16.75 4.75 1.76
N VAL A 152 -16.06 4.71 0.63
CA VAL A 152 -16.32 5.64 -0.48
C VAL A 152 -17.02 4.82 -1.55
N SER A 153 -18.35 4.90 -1.53
CA SER A 153 -19.22 4.50 -2.63
C SER A 153 -19.07 5.51 -3.76
N PHE A 154 -18.72 5.03 -4.96
CA PHE A 154 -18.83 5.78 -6.22
C PHE A 154 -20.19 5.50 -6.87
#